data_AF-A0A177N5L0-F1
#
_entry.id   AF-A0A177N5L0-F1
#
_cell.length_a   1.000
_cell.length_b   1.000
_cell.length_c   1.000
_cell.angle_alpha   90.00
_cell.angle_beta   90.00
_cell.angle_gamma   90.00
#
_symmetry.space_group_name_H-M   'P 1'
#
loop_
_entity.id
_entity.type
_entity.pdbx_description
1 polymer ?
#
loop_
_entity_poly.entity_id
_entity_poly.type
_entity_poly.pdbx_seq_one_letter_code
_entity_poly.pdbx_strand_id
1 'polypeptide(L)'
;MQNRHYFAVALAALRYSAACLAAESSPIPFSQLPEPVQKTVLEILDRPQISKISRISDNNLLRFEIEADKTENNQELMTWDIVVAASGKLMKLSKEVPYFALSYPQMQTIEARYPGIKVTETESVDLHFYNVVGEINGRPVKFKFYEDGFIEEQP
;
A
#
# COMPACT_ATOMS: atom_id res chain seq x y z
N MET A 1 -35.89 -41.38 45.19
CA MET A 1 -36.89 -40.50 44.55
C MET A 1 -36.15 -39.29 44.01
N GLN A 2 -36.13 -39.17 42.68
CA GLN A 2 -35.64 -37.99 41.97
C GLN A 2 -36.52 -36.78 42.29
N ASN A 3 -35.91 -35.59 42.42
CA ASN A 3 -36.44 -34.45 41.69
C ASN A 3 -35.35 -33.43 41.37
N ARG A 4 -35.31 -33.11 40.07
CA ARG A 4 -34.42 -32.20 39.39
C ARG A 4 -34.98 -30.78 39.51
N HIS A 5 -34.15 -29.80 39.81
CA HIS A 5 -34.39 -28.44 39.33
C HIS A 5 -33.12 -27.93 38.63
N TYR A 6 -33.31 -27.71 37.34
CA TYR A 6 -32.36 -27.16 36.39
C TYR A 6 -32.18 -25.66 36.67
N PHE A 7 -30.94 -25.19 36.72
CA PHE A 7 -30.61 -23.81 36.38
C PHE A 7 -29.41 -23.83 35.44
N ALA A 8 -29.73 -23.81 34.15
CA ALA A 8 -28.77 -23.52 33.09
C ALA A 8 -28.57 -22.01 33.05
N VAL A 9 -27.38 -21.52 33.42
CA VAL A 9 -26.96 -20.16 33.11
C VAL A 9 -26.02 -20.26 31.91
N ALA A 10 -26.57 -19.93 30.75
CA ALA A 10 -25.85 -19.78 29.51
C ALA A 10 -24.92 -18.57 29.63
N LEU A 11 -23.61 -18.81 29.59
CA LEU A 11 -22.62 -17.74 29.43
C LEU A 11 -22.53 -17.44 27.93
N ALA A 12 -23.18 -16.35 27.53
CA ALA A 12 -23.13 -15.84 26.17
C ALA A 12 -21.70 -15.42 25.83
N ALA A 13 -21.03 -16.21 24.98
CA ALA A 13 -19.78 -15.80 24.35
C ALA A 13 -20.11 -14.69 23.34
N LEU A 14 -19.90 -13.43 23.73
CA LEU A 14 -19.87 -12.32 22.77
C LEU A 14 -18.66 -12.53 21.85
N ARG A 15 -18.92 -13.11 20.68
CA ARG A 15 -17.98 -13.03 19.56
C ARG A 15 -18.11 -11.61 18.99
N TYR A 16 -17.25 -10.70 19.46
CA TYR A 16 -16.94 -9.50 18.69
C TYR A 16 -16.17 -9.94 17.45
N SER A 17 -16.91 -10.28 16.40
CA SER A 17 -16.37 -10.31 15.05
C SER A 17 -16.03 -8.87 14.71
N ALA A 18 -14.77 -8.46 14.91
CA ALA A 18 -14.26 -7.29 14.22
C ALA A 18 -14.38 -7.63 12.72
N ALA A 19 -15.39 -7.06 12.07
CA ALA A 19 -15.45 -7.05 10.63
C ALA A 19 -14.28 -6.16 10.18
N CYS A 20 -13.11 -6.77 10.03
CA CYS A 20 -12.06 -6.18 9.22
C CYS A 20 -12.66 -6.11 7.82
N LEU A 21 -13.21 -4.95 7.46
CA LEU A 21 -13.65 -4.69 6.09
C LEU A 21 -12.40 -4.80 5.24
N ALA A 22 -12.23 -5.94 4.57
CA ALA A 22 -11.18 -6.08 3.58
C ALA A 22 -11.44 -5.03 2.49
N ALA A 23 -10.39 -4.30 2.12
CA ALA A 23 -10.48 -3.30 1.05
C ALA A 23 -11.16 -3.89 -0.17
N GLU A 24 -12.18 -3.21 -0.71
CA GLU A 24 -12.83 -3.66 -1.93
C GLU A 24 -11.89 -3.36 -3.10
N SER A 25 -11.29 -4.40 -3.66
CA SER A 25 -10.40 -4.33 -4.82
C SER A 25 -11.07 -5.00 -6.01
N SER A 26 -11.18 -4.27 -7.12
CA SER A 26 -11.72 -4.80 -8.38
C SER A 26 -10.79 -4.45 -9.55
N PRO A 27 -10.37 -5.42 -10.37
CA PRO A 27 -9.60 -5.14 -11.57
C PRO A 27 -10.47 -4.36 -12.58
N ILE A 28 -9.90 -3.35 -13.22
CA ILE A 28 -10.57 -2.53 -14.23
C ILE A 28 -9.67 -2.30 -15.45
N PRO A 29 -10.21 -2.07 -16.66
CA PRO A 29 -9.41 -1.65 -17.79
C PRO A 29 -9.04 -0.16 -17.70
N PHE A 30 -7.96 0.25 -18.37
CA PHE A 30 -7.49 1.64 -18.42
C PHE A 30 -8.59 2.64 -18.84
N SER A 31 -9.49 2.24 -19.76
CA SER A 31 -10.58 3.09 -20.23
C SER A 31 -11.65 3.39 -19.17
N GLN A 32 -11.68 2.68 -18.05
CA GLN A 32 -12.58 2.93 -16.92
C GLN A 32 -11.95 3.82 -15.84
N LEU A 33 -10.68 4.20 -15.97
CA LEU A 33 -10.08 5.19 -15.10
C LEU A 33 -10.73 6.57 -15.31
N PRO A 34 -10.92 7.37 -14.25
CA PRO A 34 -11.26 8.79 -14.39
C PRO A 34 -10.22 9.52 -15.25
N GLU A 35 -10.66 10.50 -16.04
CA GLU A 35 -9.78 11.29 -16.91
C GLU A 35 -8.55 11.88 -16.18
N PRO A 36 -8.67 12.45 -14.95
CA PRO A 36 -7.50 12.93 -14.22
C PRO A 36 -6.50 11.82 -13.89
N VAL A 37 -6.98 10.61 -13.62
CA VAL A 37 -6.13 9.45 -13.32
C VAL A 37 -5.43 8.96 -14.58
N GLN A 38 -6.16 8.89 -15.71
CA GLN A 38 -5.56 8.53 -17.00
C GLN A 38 -4.41 9.48 -17.35
N LYS A 39 -4.62 10.78 -17.16
CA LYS A 39 -3.59 11.79 -17.43
C LYS A 39 -2.35 11.57 -16.57
N THR A 40 -2.50 11.43 -15.26
CA THR A 40 -1.37 11.22 -14.35
C THR A 40 -0.60 9.94 -14.67
N VAL A 41 -1.30 8.85 -14.99
CA VAL A 41 -0.64 7.59 -15.36
C VAL A 41 0.14 7.73 -16.66
N LEU A 42 -0.40 8.42 -17.67
CA LEU A 42 0.26 8.64 -18.97
C LEU A 42 1.42 9.65 -18.92
N GLU A 43 1.53 10.45 -17.86
CA GLU A 43 2.72 11.28 -17.61
C GLU A 43 3.91 10.45 -17.09
N ILE A 44 3.66 9.23 -16.61
CA ILE A 44 4.67 8.35 -15.99
C ILE A 44 4.96 7.11 -16.84
N LEU A 45 3.92 6.49 -17.40
CA LEU A 45 3.98 5.21 -18.11
C LEU A 45 3.29 5.27 -19.48
N ASP A 46 3.84 4.54 -20.43
CA ASP A 46 3.14 4.28 -21.68
C ASP A 46 2.06 3.20 -21.45
N ARG A 47 0.87 3.41 -22.02
CA ARG A 47 -0.26 2.47 -21.85
C ARG A 47 0.07 0.98 -22.08
N PRO A 48 0.90 0.59 -23.08
CA PRO A 48 1.26 -0.81 -23.30
C PRO A 48 2.08 -1.45 -22.17
N GLN A 49 2.67 -0.66 -21.27
CA GLN A 49 3.47 -1.15 -20.14
C GLN A 49 2.60 -1.56 -18.95
N ILE A 50 1.35 -1.09 -18.89
CA ILE A 50 0.45 -1.35 -17.77
C ILE A 50 -0.01 -2.80 -17.81
N SER A 51 0.40 -3.58 -16.81
CA SER A 51 0.04 -4.99 -16.68
C SER A 51 -1.27 -5.16 -15.91
N LYS A 52 -1.55 -4.29 -14.93
CA LYS A 52 -2.76 -4.37 -14.12
C LYS A 52 -3.18 -3.03 -13.56
N ILE A 53 -4.50 -2.86 -13.44
CA ILE A 53 -5.13 -1.71 -12.79
C ILE A 53 -6.21 -2.23 -11.85
N SER A 54 -6.13 -1.82 -10.59
CA SER A 54 -7.11 -2.14 -9.56
C SER A 54 -7.78 -0.86 -9.09
N ARG A 55 -9.12 -0.85 -9.05
CA ARG A 55 -9.89 0.15 -8.31
C ARG A 55 -10.00 -0.32 -6.87
N ILE A 56 -9.52 0.49 -5.94
CA ILE A 56 -9.55 0.22 -4.50
C ILE A 56 -10.48 1.22 -3.83
N SER A 57 -11.42 0.71 -3.05
CA SER A 57 -12.27 1.51 -2.17
C SER A 57 -12.12 1.01 -0.75
N ASP A 58 -11.45 1.80 0.08
CA ASP A 58 -11.23 1.50 1.50
C ASP A 58 -11.26 2.79 2.34
N ASN A 59 -11.79 2.74 3.56
CA ASN A 59 -11.85 3.88 4.48
C ASN A 59 -12.40 5.20 3.86
N ASN A 60 -13.41 5.09 3.00
CA ASN A 60 -13.97 6.20 2.19
C ASN A 60 -12.99 6.86 1.22
N LEU A 61 -11.87 6.21 0.93
CA LEU A 61 -10.86 6.64 -0.03
C LEU A 61 -10.95 5.78 -1.29
N LEU A 62 -11.30 6.42 -2.41
CA LEU A 62 -11.25 5.80 -3.73
C LEU A 62 -9.89 6.10 -4.37
N ARG A 63 -9.12 5.06 -4.62
CA ARG A 63 -7.81 5.13 -5.27
C ARG A 63 -7.68 4.05 -6.35
N PHE A 64 -6.66 4.22 -7.18
CA PHE A 64 -6.33 3.31 -8.26
C PHE A 64 -4.89 2.87 -8.08
N GLU A 65 -4.67 1.56 -8.08
CA GLU A 65 -3.34 0.95 -8.03
C GLU A 65 -3.03 0.45 -9.44
N ILE A 66 -1.89 0.87 -9.98
CA ILE A 66 -1.45 0.58 -11.34
C ILE A 66 -0.10 -0.14 -11.22
N GLU A 67 -0.07 -1.37 -11.70
CA GLU A 67 1.15 -2.16 -11.84
C GLU A 67 1.59 -2.12 -13.30
N ALA A 68 2.90 -1.97 -13.52
CA ALA A 68 3.49 -2.03 -14.84
C ALA A 68 4.83 -2.73 -14.80
N ASP A 69 5.05 -3.60 -15.78
CA ASP A 69 6.26 -4.40 -15.88
C ASP A 69 7.06 -3.92 -17.08
N LYS A 70 8.32 -3.56 -16.85
CA LYS A 70 9.27 -3.28 -17.92
C LYS A 70 10.14 -4.51 -18.16
N THR A 71 9.94 -5.15 -19.31
CA THR A 71 10.87 -6.17 -19.80
C THR A 71 11.92 -5.51 -20.69
N GLU A 72 13.20 -5.74 -20.41
CA GLU A 72 14.31 -5.34 -21.28
C GLU A 72 15.22 -6.57 -21.49
N ASN A 73 15.52 -6.91 -22.76
CA ASN A 73 16.32 -8.10 -23.12
C ASN A 73 15.80 -9.43 -22.54
N ASN A 74 14.48 -9.67 -22.52
CA ASN A 74 13.85 -10.85 -21.91
C ASN A 74 14.10 -11.01 -20.40
N GLN A 75 14.50 -9.94 -19.72
CA GLN A 75 14.55 -9.88 -18.26
C GLN A 75 13.50 -8.90 -17.76
N GLU A 76 12.71 -9.33 -16.79
CA GLU A 76 11.83 -8.46 -16.01
C GLU A 76 12.74 -7.55 -15.20
N LEU A 77 12.75 -6.26 -15.53
CA LEU A 77 13.80 -5.34 -15.11
C LEU A 77 13.30 -4.31 -14.11
N MET A 78 12.01 -3.96 -14.16
CA MET A 78 11.39 -2.98 -13.26
C MET A 78 9.90 -3.27 -13.13
N THR A 79 9.44 -3.50 -11.91
CA THR A 79 8.02 -3.41 -11.56
C THR A 79 7.76 -2.02 -11.02
N TRP A 80 6.76 -1.34 -11.60
CA TRP A 80 6.23 -0.08 -11.11
C TRP A 80 4.97 -0.36 -10.31
N ASP A 81 4.84 0.27 -9.15
CA ASP A 81 3.62 0.32 -8.36
C ASP A 81 3.23 1.79 -8.15
N ILE A 82 2.15 2.19 -8.81
CA ILE A 82 1.66 3.57 -8.82
C ILE A 82 0.29 3.62 -8.16
N VAL A 83 0.14 4.47 -7.15
CA VAL A 83 -1.15 4.71 -6.50
C VAL A 83 -1.61 6.13 -6.80
N VAL A 84 -2.80 6.26 -7.37
CA VAL A 84 -3.38 7.55 -7.78
C VAL A 84 -4.78 7.72 -7.20
N ALA A 85 -5.04 8.88 -6.58
CA ALA A 85 -6.36 9.23 -6.07
C ALA A 85 -7.34 9.45 -7.23
N ALA A 86 -8.65 9.33 -6.99
CA ALA A 86 -9.67 9.63 -8.01
C ALA A 86 -9.58 11.06 -8.61
N SER A 87 -8.95 12.01 -7.89
CA SER A 87 -8.67 13.37 -8.37
C SER A 87 -7.51 13.46 -9.36
N GLY A 88 -6.76 12.38 -9.60
CA GLY A 88 -5.53 12.37 -10.38
C GLY A 88 -4.28 12.67 -9.55
N LYS A 89 -4.38 12.92 -8.25
CA LYS A 89 -3.20 13.13 -7.40
C LYS A 89 -2.41 11.83 -7.26
N LEU A 90 -1.11 11.87 -7.59
CA LEU A 90 -0.16 10.80 -7.30
C LEU A 90 0.04 10.67 -5.78
N MET A 91 -0.25 9.49 -5.23
CA MET A 91 -0.12 9.18 -3.79
C MET A 91 1.14 8.37 -3.50
N LYS A 92 1.49 7.42 -4.39
CA LYS A 92 2.68 6.59 -4.30
C LYS A 92 3.28 6.38 -5.68
N LEU A 93 4.60 6.40 -5.75
CA LEU A 93 5.37 5.91 -6.88
C LEU A 93 6.51 5.02 -6.38
N SER A 94 6.36 3.72 -6.61
CA SER A 94 7.36 2.69 -6.34
C SER A 94 7.92 2.19 -7.66
N LYS A 95 9.23 1.98 -7.72
CA LYS A 95 9.85 1.22 -8.81
C LYS A 95 11.07 0.47 -8.33
N GLU A 96 11.22 -0.76 -8.77
CA GLU A 96 12.49 -1.44 -8.67
C GLU A 96 13.55 -0.68 -9.48
N VAL A 97 14.73 -0.50 -8.88
CA VAL A 97 15.89 0.10 -9.51
C VAL A 97 17.05 -0.87 -9.41
N PRO A 98 17.90 -1.01 -10.43
CA PRO A 98 19.11 -1.81 -10.30
C PRO A 98 20.06 -1.19 -9.27
N TYR A 99 20.76 -2.00 -8.47
CA TYR A 99 21.71 -1.50 -7.46
C TYR A 99 22.77 -0.57 -8.07
N PHE A 100 23.24 -0.87 -9.28
CA PHE A 100 24.22 -0.05 -10.00
C PHE A 100 23.68 1.32 -10.45
N ALA A 101 22.37 1.55 -10.39
CA ALA A 101 21.75 2.84 -10.67
C ALA A 101 21.79 3.78 -9.45
N LEU A 102 22.15 3.29 -8.25
CA LEU A 102 22.38 4.13 -7.09
C LEU A 102 23.63 4.99 -7.28
N SER A 103 23.66 6.15 -6.62
CA SER A 103 24.86 6.98 -6.62
C SER A 103 26.01 6.29 -5.88
N TYR A 104 27.25 6.59 -6.28
CA TYR A 104 28.43 6.02 -5.62
C TYR A 104 28.45 6.24 -4.10
N PRO A 105 28.10 7.43 -3.55
CA PRO A 105 28.01 7.62 -2.10
C PRO A 105 26.95 6.74 -1.42
N GLN A 106 25.81 6.47 -2.07
CA GLN A 106 24.79 5.56 -1.53
C GLN A 106 25.32 4.13 -1.46
N MET A 107 25.95 3.65 -2.53
CA MET A 107 26.56 2.32 -2.55
C MET A 107 27.65 2.17 -1.48
N GLN A 108 28.53 3.17 -1.33
CA GLN A 108 29.56 3.15 -0.28
C GLN A 108 28.97 3.13 1.13
N THR A 109 27.88 3.87 1.36
CA THR A 109 27.20 3.90 2.66
C THR A 109 26.63 2.52 3.02
N ILE A 110 26.08 1.81 2.04
CA ILE A 110 25.55 0.45 2.20
C ILE A 110 26.68 -0.52 2.56
N GLU A 111 27.76 -0.57 1.77
CA GLU A 111 28.90 -1.47 2.02
C GLU A 111 29.61 -1.18 3.34
N ALA A 112 29.78 0.10 3.71
CA ALA A 112 30.40 0.46 4.97
C ALA A 112 29.58 0.00 6.18
N ARG A 113 28.26 0.03 6.08
CA ARG A 113 27.35 -0.41 7.15
C ARG A 113 27.18 -1.92 7.17
N TYR A 114 27.20 -2.57 6.00
CA TYR A 114 26.97 -4.00 5.84
C TYR A 114 28.06 -4.62 4.93
N PRO A 115 29.30 -4.80 5.43
CA PRO A 115 30.40 -5.28 4.60
C PRO A 115 30.12 -6.66 3.99
N GLY A 116 30.25 -6.78 2.66
CA GLY A 116 30.06 -8.04 1.94
C GLY A 116 28.58 -8.39 1.66
N ILE A 117 27.69 -7.41 1.78
CA ILE A 117 26.27 -7.56 1.42
C ILE A 117 26.13 -7.98 -0.05
N LYS A 118 25.23 -8.92 -0.30
CA LYS A 118 24.78 -9.26 -1.65
C LYS A 118 23.41 -8.63 -1.85
N VAL A 119 23.38 -7.43 -2.41
CA VAL A 119 22.13 -6.73 -2.68
C VAL A 119 21.37 -7.49 -3.77
N THR A 120 20.18 -7.99 -3.44
CA THR A 120 19.32 -8.73 -4.36
C THR A 120 18.25 -7.86 -5.00
N GLU A 121 17.89 -6.75 -4.36
CA GLU A 121 16.80 -5.87 -4.76
C GLU A 121 17.06 -4.46 -4.22
N THR A 122 16.69 -3.45 -5.01
CA THR A 122 16.62 -2.06 -4.56
C THR A 122 15.38 -1.40 -5.14
N GLU A 123 14.73 -0.58 -4.34
CA GLU A 123 13.49 0.11 -4.74
C GLU A 123 13.63 1.62 -4.49
N SER A 124 13.10 2.42 -5.41
CA SER A 124 12.85 3.84 -5.22
C SER A 124 11.39 4.03 -4.85
N VAL A 125 11.12 4.63 -3.70
CA VAL A 125 9.75 4.85 -3.19
C VAL A 125 9.54 6.32 -2.90
N ASP A 126 8.65 6.95 -3.67
CA ASP A 126 8.12 8.28 -3.39
C ASP A 126 6.73 8.13 -2.76
N LEU A 127 6.66 8.38 -1.46
CA LEU A 127 5.42 8.30 -0.68
C LEU A 127 5.45 9.35 0.44
N HIS A 128 4.39 10.16 0.50
CA HIS A 128 4.23 11.17 1.54
C HIS A 128 3.37 10.64 2.69
N PHE A 129 3.61 11.17 3.89
CA PHE A 129 2.79 10.88 5.06
C PHE A 129 2.65 12.10 5.98
N TYR A 130 1.60 12.08 6.78
CA TYR A 130 1.34 13.04 7.85
C TYR A 130 1.58 12.39 9.20
N ASN A 131 2.33 13.04 10.09
CA ASN A 131 2.36 12.66 11.50
C ASN A 131 1.10 13.20 12.17
N VAL A 132 0.22 12.30 12.60
CA VAL A 132 -1.00 12.65 13.32
C VAL A 132 -0.78 12.41 14.80
N VAL A 133 -1.02 13.44 15.61
CA VAL A 133 -0.98 13.38 17.08
C VAL A 133 -2.30 13.96 17.59
N GLY A 134 -2.94 13.27 18.52
CA GLY A 134 -4.21 13.71 19.09
C GLY A 134 -4.59 12.94 20.33
N GLU A 135 -5.86 13.01 20.72
CA GLU A 135 -6.40 12.29 21.87
C GLU A 135 -7.77 11.66 21.54
N ILE A 136 -8.00 10.44 22.02
CA ILE A 136 -9.30 9.76 21.98
C ILE A 136 -9.69 9.43 23.41
N ASN A 137 -10.79 10.01 23.91
CA ASN A 137 -11.28 9.84 25.29
C ASN A 137 -10.18 10.13 26.35
N GLY A 138 -9.38 11.18 26.13
CA GLY A 138 -8.28 11.57 27.01
C GLY A 138 -7.04 10.67 26.94
N ARG A 139 -6.97 9.72 26.00
CA ARG A 139 -5.79 8.91 25.73
C ARG A 139 -5.05 9.46 24.51
N PRO A 140 -3.75 9.77 24.61
CA PRO A 140 -2.99 10.23 23.46
C PRO A 140 -2.93 9.14 22.39
N VAL A 141 -3.04 9.55 21.14
CA VAL A 141 -2.85 8.71 19.96
C VAL A 141 -1.84 9.36 19.04
N LYS A 142 -0.98 8.54 18.43
CA LYS A 142 0.02 8.97 17.46
C LYS A 142 0.13 7.93 16.36
N PHE A 143 0.03 8.36 15.11
CA PHE A 143 0.17 7.48 13.95
C PHE A 143 0.68 8.27 12.74
N LYS A 144 1.26 7.57 11.76
CA LYS A 144 1.48 8.13 10.43
C LYS A 144 0.28 7.80 9.55
N PHE A 145 -0.22 8.80 8.85
CA PHE A 145 -1.22 8.64 7.81
C PHE A 145 -0.55 8.85 6.45
N TYR A 146 -0.37 7.77 5.71
CA TYR A 146 0.22 7.81 4.39
C TYR A 146 -0.80 8.30 3.37
N GLU A 147 -0.31 8.99 2.34
CA GLU A 147 -1.20 9.56 1.33
C GLU A 147 -1.95 8.51 0.55
N ASP A 148 -1.44 7.29 0.45
CA ASP A 148 -2.14 6.15 -0.14
C ASP A 148 -3.32 5.67 0.73
N GLY A 149 -3.41 6.07 2.00
CA GLY A 149 -4.45 5.68 2.96
C GLY A 149 -3.99 4.65 3.98
N PHE A 150 -2.74 4.19 3.93
CA PHE A 150 -2.17 3.31 4.95
C PHE A 150 -1.97 4.06 6.28
N ILE A 151 -2.25 3.39 7.40
CA ILE A 151 -2.03 3.90 8.75
C ILE A 151 -0.97 3.04 9.43
N GLU A 152 0.10 3.68 9.90
CA GLU A 152 1.14 3.04 10.72
C GLU A 152 1.05 3.58 12.15
N GLU A 153 0.60 2.74 13.08
CA GLU A 153 0.63 3.07 14.51
C GLU A 153 2.06 3.34 14.96
N GLN A 154 2.26 4.37 15.79
CA GLN A 154 3.56 4.68 16.37
C GLN A 154 3.56 4.32 17.86
N PRO A 155 4.68 3.78 18.38
CA PRO A 155 4.85 3.52 19.81
C PRO A 155 4.83 4.81 20.65
#